data_AF-A0A843S0B1-F1
#
_entry.id   AF-A0A843S0B1-F1
#
_cell.length_a   1.000
_cell.length_b   1.000
_cell.length_c   1.000
_cell.angle_alpha   90.00
_cell.angle_beta   90.00
_cell.angle_gamma   90.00
#
_symmetry.space_group_name_H-M   'P 1'
#
loop_
_entity.id
_entity.type
_entity.pdbx_description
1 polymer ?
#
loop_
_entity_poly.entity_id
_entity_poly.type
_entity_poly.pdbx_seq_one_letter_code
_entity_poly.pdbx_strand_id
1 'polypeptide(L)'
;MPGAALQSHRAGTRLRRWDPGRDRRRKGLRAAVNSVFGRLALVQRCQLHKRRNVIDHLPDHMHSFVAKRRERAYKMRDFGAAKHSLQDLAKSLDGHHPGAAASLREGLEETLTVVRLDLPPSLQRTLRSTNTIESMISIGRTTMRNVKRWRDAKMIERWTAAGMLEAETRFYRAQGFRDIPALQAALRSCLREVIGSEEEAA
;
A
#
# COMPACT_ATOMS: atom_id res chain seq x y z
N MET A 1 -45.01 -25.47 -33.21
CA MET A 1 -44.54 -24.21 -33.83
C MET A 1 -45.24 -23.04 -33.14
N PRO A 2 -44.56 -21.98 -32.67
CA PRO A 2 -43.26 -21.84 -31.99
C PRO A 2 -43.50 -21.60 -30.47
N GLY A 3 -42.60 -21.89 -29.51
CA GLY A 3 -41.18 -21.55 -29.44
C GLY A 3 -40.96 -20.36 -28.50
N ALA A 4 -41.27 -20.50 -27.20
CA ALA A 4 -41.04 -19.44 -26.21
C ALA A 4 -39.54 -19.39 -25.83
N ALA A 5 -38.87 -18.34 -26.30
CA ALA A 5 -37.45 -18.11 -26.11
C ALA A 5 -37.11 -17.81 -24.64
N LEU A 6 -36.28 -18.66 -24.03
CA LEU A 6 -35.56 -18.36 -22.80
C LEU A 6 -34.62 -17.17 -23.03
N GLN A 7 -34.97 -16.02 -22.46
CA GLN A 7 -34.08 -14.86 -22.38
C GLN A 7 -32.93 -15.18 -21.42
N SER A 8 -31.79 -15.58 -22.00
CA SER A 8 -30.55 -15.71 -21.25
C SER A 8 -30.02 -14.31 -20.85
N HIS A 9 -30.25 -13.92 -19.60
CA HIS A 9 -29.56 -12.78 -19.00
C HIS A 9 -28.07 -13.10 -18.87
N ARG A 10 -27.27 -12.72 -19.89
CA ARG A 10 -25.81 -12.65 -19.75
C ARG A 10 -25.47 -11.47 -18.87
N ALA A 11 -25.31 -11.71 -17.57
CA ALA A 11 -24.65 -10.80 -16.65
C ALA A 11 -23.19 -10.64 -17.09
N GLY A 12 -22.93 -9.69 -17.99
CA GLY A 12 -21.59 -9.26 -18.34
C GLY A 12 -20.97 -8.53 -17.16
N THR A 13 -20.32 -9.26 -16.25
CA THR A 13 -19.38 -8.69 -15.30
C THR A 13 -18.18 -8.17 -16.09
N ARG A 14 -18.32 -6.97 -16.66
CA ARG A 14 -17.20 -6.15 -17.09
C ARG A 14 -16.39 -5.91 -15.81
N LEU A 15 -15.32 -6.69 -15.61
CA LEU A 15 -14.30 -6.45 -14.59
C LEU A 15 -13.97 -4.95 -14.69
N ARG A 16 -14.49 -4.16 -13.73
CA ARG A 16 -14.20 -2.74 -13.69
C ARG A 16 -12.68 -2.65 -13.70
N ARG A 17 -12.15 -1.90 -14.67
CA ARG A 17 -10.73 -1.56 -14.76
C ARG A 17 -10.28 -1.21 -13.34
N TRP A 18 -9.29 -1.94 -12.83
CA TRP A 18 -8.71 -1.66 -11.52
C TRP A 18 -8.29 -0.19 -11.51
N ASP A 19 -9.01 0.63 -10.74
CA ASP A 19 -8.72 2.03 -10.53
C ASP A 19 -7.85 2.12 -9.26
N PRO A 20 -6.53 2.36 -9.40
CA PRO A 20 -5.63 2.44 -8.26
C PRO A 20 -5.91 3.64 -7.34
N GLY A 21 -6.74 4.60 -7.74
CA GLY A 21 -7.04 5.82 -6.99
C GLY A 21 -8.18 5.70 -5.97
N ARG A 22 -9.03 4.67 -6.06
CA ARG A 22 -10.20 4.52 -5.16
C ARG A 22 -9.99 3.44 -4.12
N ASP A 23 -9.17 3.77 -3.12
CA ASP A 23 -8.78 2.92 -2.00
C ASP A 23 -9.91 2.70 -0.97
N ARG A 24 -11.05 2.14 -1.38
CA ARG A 24 -12.13 1.73 -0.45
C ARG A 24 -11.83 0.39 0.27
N ARG A 25 -10.73 -0.30 -0.05
CA ARG A 25 -10.43 -1.66 0.46
C ARG A 25 -9.51 -1.71 1.68
N ARG A 26 -8.91 -0.60 2.13
CA ARG A 26 -7.88 -0.63 3.19
C ARG A 26 -8.37 -0.59 4.64
N LYS A 27 -9.56 -0.03 4.92
CA LYS A 27 -10.07 0.07 6.30
C LYS A 27 -10.27 -1.29 6.95
N GLY A 28 -10.81 -2.27 6.21
CA GLY A 28 -11.02 -3.62 6.71
C GLY A 28 -9.73 -4.38 7.00
N LEU A 29 -8.70 -4.22 6.17
CA LEU A 29 -7.41 -4.88 6.39
C LEU A 29 -6.71 -4.36 7.64
N ARG A 30 -6.73 -3.04 7.88
CA ARG A 30 -6.16 -2.46 9.09
C ARG A 30 -6.86 -2.98 10.35
N ALA A 31 -8.19 -3.04 10.32
CA ALA A 31 -8.98 -3.58 11.43
C ALA A 31 -8.66 -5.07 11.68
N ALA A 32 -8.59 -5.88 10.63
CA ALA A 32 -8.26 -7.31 10.75
C ALA A 32 -6.84 -7.55 11.28
N VAL A 33 -5.86 -6.76 10.85
CA VAL A 33 -4.48 -6.84 11.39
C VAL A 33 -4.49 -6.47 12.87
N ASN A 34 -5.20 -5.42 13.27
CA ASN A 34 -5.33 -5.02 14.66
C ASN A 34 -6.08 -6.04 15.53
N SER A 35 -7.12 -6.69 14.99
CA SER A 35 -7.89 -7.67 15.77
C SER A 35 -7.07 -8.92 16.10
N VAL A 36 -6.05 -9.24 15.30
CA VAL A 36 -5.17 -10.40 15.52
C VAL A 36 -3.92 -10.03 16.31
N PHE A 37 -3.28 -8.91 15.97
CA PHE A 37 -1.95 -8.55 16.50
C PHE A 37 -1.98 -7.41 17.52
N GLY A 38 -3.11 -6.73 17.72
CA GLY A 38 -3.25 -5.66 18.71
C GLY A 38 -2.15 -4.60 18.61
N ARG A 39 -1.48 -4.33 19.73
CA ARG A 39 -0.37 -3.37 19.83
C ARG A 39 0.90 -3.82 19.09
N LEU A 40 1.05 -5.11 18.80
CA LEU A 40 2.17 -5.67 18.04
C LEU A 40 2.05 -5.37 16.53
N ALA A 41 0.89 -4.88 16.06
CA ALA A 41 0.65 -4.56 14.66
C ALA A 41 1.44 -3.32 14.17
N LEU A 42 2.63 -3.54 13.63
CA LEU A 42 3.39 -2.50 12.90
C LEU A 42 2.94 -2.42 11.44
N VAL A 43 2.09 -1.44 11.12
CA VAL A 43 1.57 -1.24 9.76
C VAL A 43 2.37 -0.18 9.01
N GLN A 44 2.88 -0.54 7.83
CA GLN A 44 3.49 0.39 6.88
C GLN A 44 2.55 0.59 5.68
N ARG A 45 2.22 1.85 5.37
CA ARG A 45 1.53 2.24 4.14
C ARG A 45 2.53 2.69 3.08
N CYS A 46 2.33 2.21 1.86
CA CYS A 46 3.12 2.61 0.69
C CYS A 46 3.04 4.13 0.47
N GLN A 47 4.20 4.78 0.49
CA GLN A 47 4.35 6.22 0.34
C GLN A 47 4.04 6.69 -1.09
N LEU A 48 4.31 5.86 -2.10
CA LEU A 48 3.99 6.17 -3.50
C LEU A 48 2.48 6.20 -3.76
N HIS A 49 1.74 5.23 -3.23
CA HIS A 49 0.27 5.27 -3.33
C HIS A 49 -0.30 6.43 -2.53
N LYS A 50 0.25 6.69 -1.33
CA LYS A 50 -0.17 7.86 -0.58
C LYS A 50 0.04 9.15 -1.35
N ARG A 51 1.15 9.27 -2.10
CA ARG A 51 1.40 10.40 -2.98
C ARG A 51 0.27 10.62 -3.96
N ARG A 52 -0.10 9.58 -4.72
CA ARG A 52 -1.16 9.63 -5.74
C ARG A 52 -2.48 10.08 -5.10
N ASN A 53 -2.88 9.43 -4.01
CA ASN A 53 -4.11 9.78 -3.29
C ASN A 53 -4.16 11.23 -2.79
N VAL A 54 -3.02 11.86 -2.47
CA VAL A 54 -2.99 13.26 -2.02
C VAL A 54 -3.06 14.22 -3.20
N ILE A 55 -2.30 13.95 -4.27
CA ILE A 55 -2.28 14.84 -5.45
C ILE A 55 -3.57 14.79 -6.26
N ASP A 56 -4.32 13.69 -6.21
CA ASP A 56 -5.64 13.57 -6.87
C ASP A 56 -6.69 14.56 -6.31
N HIS A 57 -6.42 15.17 -5.15
CA HIS A 57 -7.25 16.21 -4.54
C HIS A 57 -6.73 17.63 -4.77
N LEU A 58 -5.69 17.80 -5.58
CA LEU A 58 -5.00 19.08 -5.78
C LEU A 58 -5.02 19.49 -7.25
N PRO A 59 -5.04 20.81 -7.54
CA PRO A 59 -4.81 21.29 -8.89
C PRO A 59 -3.35 21.06 -9.31
N ASP A 60 -3.12 20.84 -10.62
CA ASP A 60 -1.84 20.39 -11.18
C ASP A 60 -0.64 21.26 -10.77
N HIS A 61 -0.81 22.58 -10.71
CA HIS A 61 0.26 23.50 -10.34
C HIS A 61 0.79 23.28 -8.90
N MET A 62 0.01 22.68 -8.01
CA MET A 62 0.43 22.38 -6.63
C MET A 62 1.09 21.01 -6.47
N HIS A 63 0.95 20.11 -7.45
CA HIS A 63 1.42 18.72 -7.33
C HIS A 63 2.90 18.65 -6.98
N SER A 64 3.72 19.43 -7.68
CA SER A 64 5.18 19.47 -7.46
C SER A 64 5.54 19.95 -6.06
N PHE A 65 4.92 21.04 -5.61
CA PHE A 65 5.17 21.62 -4.29
C PHE A 65 4.82 20.63 -3.16
N VAL A 66 3.61 20.07 -3.19
CA VAL A 66 3.14 19.14 -2.16
C VAL A 66 3.93 17.83 -2.19
N ALA A 67 4.27 17.32 -3.39
CA ALA A 67 5.09 16.13 -3.52
C ALA A 67 6.49 16.33 -2.93
N LYS A 68 7.15 17.46 -3.18
CA LYS A 68 8.47 17.78 -2.62
C LYS A 68 8.44 17.93 -1.11
N ARG A 69 7.45 18.64 -0.55
CA ARG A 69 7.32 18.81 0.91
C ARG A 69 7.11 17.48 1.62
N ARG A 70 6.25 16.61 1.08
CA ARG A 70 6.06 15.25 1.62
C ARG A 70 7.32 14.40 1.53
N GLU A 71 8.01 14.44 0.38
CA GLU A 71 9.25 13.68 0.18
C GLU A 71 10.35 14.13 1.15
N ARG A 72 10.44 15.42 1.46
CA ARG A 72 11.35 15.95 2.50
C ARG A 72 11.03 15.34 3.86
N ALA A 73 9.76 15.33 4.27
CA ALA A 73 9.35 14.73 5.53
C ALA A 73 9.71 13.24 5.61
N TYR A 74 9.50 12.50 4.53
CA TYR A 74 9.89 11.09 4.48
C TYR A 74 11.40 10.87 4.54
N LYS A 75 12.26 11.83 4.18
CA LYS A 75 13.72 11.68 4.28
C LYS A 75 14.29 12.06 5.65
N MET A 76 13.45 12.55 6.56
CA MET A 76 13.87 12.84 7.93
C MET A 76 14.14 11.54 8.68
N ARG A 77 15.14 11.56 9.58
CA ARG A 77 15.47 10.41 10.44
C ARG A 77 14.62 10.40 11.72
N ASP A 78 14.31 11.58 12.24
CA ASP A 78 13.48 11.70 13.42
C ASP A 78 11.99 11.56 13.08
N PHE A 79 11.32 10.62 13.76
CA PHE A 79 9.90 10.34 13.54
C PHE A 79 9.01 11.51 13.97
N GLY A 80 9.30 12.15 15.11
CA GLY A 80 8.49 13.25 15.64
C GLY A 80 8.47 14.45 14.69
N ALA A 81 9.64 14.84 14.21
CA ALA A 81 9.82 15.93 13.27
C ALA A 81 9.24 15.58 11.88
N ALA A 82 9.36 14.33 11.42
CA ALA A 82 8.69 13.88 10.19
C ALA A 82 7.16 13.96 10.30
N LYS A 83 6.62 13.52 11.44
CA LYS A 83 5.19 13.57 11.74
C LYS A 83 4.69 15.01 11.77
N HIS A 84 5.36 15.89 12.50
CA HIS A 84 5.03 17.32 12.58
C HIS A 84 5.05 17.97 11.19
N SER A 85 6.10 17.73 10.40
CA SER A 85 6.23 18.29 9.04
C SER A 85 5.07 17.90 8.11
N LEU A 86 4.57 16.66 8.21
CA LEU A 86 3.39 16.20 7.46
C LEU A 86 2.08 16.77 8.02
N GLN A 87 1.97 16.93 9.34
CA GLN A 87 0.81 17.55 9.98
C GLN A 87 0.69 19.03 9.60
N ASP A 88 1.81 19.75 9.54
CA ASP A 88 1.86 21.14 9.09
C ASP A 88 1.48 21.27 7.62
N LEU A 89 1.96 20.36 6.78
CA LEU A 89 1.55 20.32 5.38
C LEU A 89 0.02 20.09 5.28
N ALA A 90 -0.54 19.16 6.05
CA ALA A 90 -1.98 18.95 6.07
C ALA A 90 -2.73 20.21 6.54
N LYS A 91 -2.28 20.86 7.62
CA LYS A 91 -2.86 22.11 8.15
C LYS A 91 -2.84 23.23 7.11
N SER A 92 -1.74 23.39 6.37
CA SER A 92 -1.66 24.40 5.30
C SER A 92 -2.64 24.16 4.15
N LEU A 93 -3.08 22.91 3.95
CA LEU A 93 -4.00 22.54 2.90
C LEU A 93 -5.47 22.59 3.33
N ASP A 94 -5.79 22.68 4.62
CA ASP A 94 -7.16 22.58 5.13
C ASP A 94 -8.12 23.59 4.52
N GLY A 95 -7.70 24.86 4.41
CA GLY A 95 -8.59 25.94 3.98
C GLY A 95 -9.05 25.81 2.53
N HIS A 96 -8.14 25.44 1.63
CA HIS A 96 -8.40 25.43 0.18
C HIS A 96 -8.53 24.02 -0.41
N HIS A 97 -7.93 23.01 0.24
CA HIS A 97 -7.88 21.63 -0.25
C HIS A 97 -8.14 20.62 0.89
N PRO A 98 -9.31 20.66 1.54
CA PRO A 98 -9.62 19.81 2.68
C PRO A 98 -9.54 18.30 2.36
N GLY A 99 -9.83 17.90 1.13
CA GLY A 99 -9.65 16.51 0.67
C GLY A 99 -8.19 16.05 0.67
N ALA A 100 -7.26 16.91 0.25
CA ALA A 100 -5.83 16.62 0.28
C ALA A 100 -5.29 16.56 1.71
N ALA A 101 -5.76 17.45 2.59
CA ALA A 101 -5.42 17.47 4.00
C ALA A 101 -5.94 16.22 4.74
N ALA A 102 -7.21 15.86 4.54
CA ALA A 102 -7.80 14.63 5.07
C ALA A 102 -7.07 13.39 4.55
N SER A 103 -6.75 13.35 3.26
CA SER A 103 -5.92 12.31 2.66
C SER A 103 -4.59 12.24 3.40
N LEU A 104 -3.82 13.32 3.55
CA LEU A 104 -2.54 13.27 4.28
C LEU A 104 -2.65 12.72 5.71
N ARG A 105 -3.67 13.13 6.47
CA ARG A 105 -3.88 12.67 7.86
C ARG A 105 -4.21 11.19 7.96
N GLU A 106 -4.95 10.66 6.99
CA GLU A 106 -5.38 9.26 7.03
C GLU A 106 -4.17 8.29 6.99
N GLY A 107 -3.89 7.62 8.10
CA GLY A 107 -2.75 6.70 8.18
C GLY A 107 -1.40 7.40 8.01
N LEU A 108 -1.29 8.67 8.41
CA LEU A 108 -0.05 9.46 8.34
C LEU A 108 1.11 8.75 9.05
N GLU A 109 0.89 8.27 10.28
CA GLU A 109 1.93 7.56 11.02
C GLU A 109 2.30 6.24 10.36
N GLU A 110 1.33 5.57 9.73
CA GLU A 110 1.56 4.32 9.01
C GLU A 110 2.45 4.54 7.77
N THR A 111 2.52 5.75 7.18
CA THR A 111 3.49 6.01 6.11
C THR A 111 4.90 6.31 6.62
N LEU A 112 5.03 6.58 7.92
CA LEU A 112 6.27 6.86 8.63
C LEU A 112 6.83 5.65 9.38
N THR A 113 6.21 4.46 9.31
CA THR A 113 6.70 3.27 10.03
C THR A 113 8.15 2.93 9.68
N VAL A 114 8.56 3.06 8.41
CA VAL A 114 9.97 2.86 8.00
C VAL A 114 10.93 3.93 8.54
N VAL A 115 10.44 5.13 8.85
CA VAL A 115 11.22 6.20 9.50
C VAL A 115 11.33 5.91 10.99
N ARG A 116 10.21 5.52 11.63
CA ARG A 116 10.17 5.11 13.05
C ARG A 116 11.12 3.96 13.36
N LEU A 117 11.27 3.01 12.44
CA LEU A 117 12.19 1.88 12.58
C LEU A 117 13.65 2.22 12.25
N ASP A 118 13.97 3.47 11.88
CA ASP A 118 15.31 3.95 11.45
C ASP A 118 16.04 2.99 10.50
N LEU A 119 15.30 2.44 9.53
CA LEU A 119 15.85 1.40 8.65
C LEU A 119 16.93 1.99 7.71
N PRO A 120 17.90 1.19 7.25
CA PRO A 120 18.88 1.65 6.27
C PRO A 120 18.23 2.19 4.97
N PRO A 121 18.80 3.22 4.32
CA PRO A 121 18.21 3.86 3.13
C PRO A 121 17.91 2.91 1.97
N SER A 122 18.70 1.84 1.85
CA SER A 122 18.53 0.73 0.89
C SER A 122 17.19 0.02 1.08
N LEU A 123 16.86 -0.40 2.31
CA LEU A 123 15.58 -1.00 2.65
C LEU A 123 14.43 -0.02 2.58
N GLN A 124 14.65 1.22 3.04
CA GLN A 124 13.64 2.26 2.95
C GLN A 124 13.18 2.45 1.50
N ARG A 125 14.09 2.50 0.52
CA ARG A 125 13.74 2.62 -0.90
C ARG A 125 12.79 1.50 -1.36
N THR A 126 13.05 0.26 -0.96
CA THR A 126 12.18 -0.89 -1.26
C THR A 126 10.83 -0.75 -0.56
N LEU A 127 10.82 -0.60 0.77
CA LEU A 127 9.62 -0.65 1.62
C LEU A 127 8.67 0.55 1.50
N ARG A 128 9.15 1.67 0.92
CA ARG A 128 8.31 2.85 0.65
C ARG A 128 7.44 2.70 -0.60
N SER A 129 7.74 1.71 -1.43
CA SER A 129 7.06 1.46 -2.69
C SER A 129 6.40 0.08 -2.71
N THR A 130 5.42 -0.08 -3.58
CA THR A 130 4.82 -1.38 -3.92
C THR A 130 5.28 -1.84 -5.30
N ASN A 131 6.35 -1.27 -5.86
CA ASN A 131 6.78 -1.51 -7.23
C ASN A 131 7.08 -2.99 -7.49
N THR A 132 7.70 -3.69 -6.53
CA THR A 132 7.96 -5.14 -6.65
C THR A 132 6.66 -5.95 -6.80
N ILE A 133 5.63 -5.60 -6.02
CA ILE A 133 4.32 -6.25 -6.08
C ILE A 133 3.58 -5.86 -7.37
N GLU A 134 3.62 -4.58 -7.74
CA GLU A 134 2.99 -4.07 -8.98
C GLU A 134 3.61 -4.70 -10.24
N SER A 135 4.93 -4.89 -10.26
CA SER A 135 5.66 -5.55 -11.34
C SER A 135 5.22 -7.00 -11.52
N MET A 136 5.18 -7.77 -10.43
CA MET A 136 4.68 -9.15 -10.42
C MET A 136 3.23 -9.23 -10.93
N ILE A 137 2.34 -8.37 -10.44
CA ILE A 137 0.94 -8.31 -10.88
C ILE A 137 0.85 -7.95 -12.38
N SER A 138 1.71 -7.05 -12.86
CA SER A 138 1.76 -6.65 -14.28
C SER A 138 2.16 -7.82 -15.18
N ILE A 139 3.15 -8.62 -14.77
CA ILE A 139 3.54 -9.84 -15.48
C ILE A 139 2.37 -10.81 -15.50
N GLY A 140 1.75 -11.10 -14.34
CA GLY A 140 0.58 -11.98 -14.28
C GLY A 140 -0.55 -11.55 -15.22
N ARG A 141 -0.88 -10.25 -15.25
CA ARG A 141 -1.87 -9.66 -16.19
C ARG A 141 -1.47 -9.85 -17.66
N THR A 142 -0.19 -9.75 -17.97
CA THR A 142 0.35 -9.96 -19.32
C THR A 142 0.22 -11.43 -19.72
N THR A 143 0.61 -12.35 -18.84
CA THR A 143 0.51 -13.80 -19.06
C THR A 143 -0.92 -14.23 -19.37
N MET A 144 -1.91 -13.69 -18.64
CA MET A 144 -3.32 -14.02 -18.84
C MET A 144 -4.06 -13.13 -19.84
N ARG A 145 -3.37 -12.23 -20.56
CA ARG A 145 -4.01 -11.21 -21.44
C ARG A 145 -4.90 -11.81 -22.54
N ASN A 146 -4.57 -13.02 -22.99
CA ASN A 146 -5.28 -13.72 -24.06
C ASN A 146 -6.47 -14.56 -23.57
N VAL A 147 -6.63 -14.75 -22.26
CA VAL A 147 -7.78 -15.46 -21.69
C VAL A 147 -9.01 -14.56 -21.77
N LYS A 148 -9.89 -14.82 -22.73
CA LYS A 148 -11.13 -14.04 -22.93
C LYS A 148 -12.36 -14.65 -22.30
N ARG A 149 -12.33 -15.95 -21.99
CA ARG A 149 -13.48 -16.70 -21.46
C ARG A 149 -13.08 -17.41 -20.18
N TRP A 150 -13.53 -16.88 -19.04
CA TRP A 150 -13.33 -17.45 -17.71
C TRP A 150 -14.51 -18.37 -17.39
N ARG A 151 -14.24 -19.64 -17.09
CA ARG A 151 -15.29 -20.66 -16.90
C ARG A 151 -15.75 -20.77 -15.46
N ASP A 152 -14.81 -20.77 -14.53
CA ASP A 152 -15.06 -20.94 -13.10
C ASP A 152 -13.91 -20.35 -12.26
N ALA A 153 -14.08 -20.39 -10.93
CA ALA A 153 -13.08 -19.91 -9.99
C ALA A 153 -11.75 -20.69 -10.06
N LYS A 154 -11.80 -22.00 -10.32
CA LYS A 154 -10.59 -22.85 -10.41
C LYS A 154 -9.74 -22.45 -11.62
N MET A 155 -10.37 -22.07 -12.73
CA MET A 155 -9.68 -21.55 -13.90
C MET A 155 -8.98 -20.21 -13.58
N ILE A 156 -9.65 -19.32 -12.85
CA ILE A 156 -9.06 -18.05 -12.40
C ILE A 156 -7.84 -18.30 -11.52
N GLU A 157 -7.96 -19.20 -10.55
CA GLU A 157 -6.88 -19.58 -9.64
C GLU A 157 -5.66 -20.13 -10.41
N ARG A 158 -5.88 -21.09 -11.31
CA ARG A 158 -4.79 -21.70 -12.12
C ARG A 158 -4.06 -20.67 -12.99
N TRP A 159 -4.79 -19.79 -13.67
CA TRP A 159 -4.15 -18.73 -14.48
C TRP A 159 -3.45 -17.69 -13.63
N THR A 160 -3.98 -17.39 -12.45
CA THR A 160 -3.31 -16.51 -11.48
C THR A 160 -2.00 -17.14 -11.02
N ALA A 161 -2.02 -18.40 -10.61
CA ALA A 161 -0.82 -19.15 -10.21
C ALA A 161 0.21 -19.22 -11.35
N ALA A 162 -0.22 -19.57 -12.57
CA ALA A 162 0.66 -19.60 -13.75
C ALA A 162 1.29 -18.22 -14.03
N GLY A 163 0.52 -17.14 -13.89
CA GLY A 163 1.03 -15.78 -14.02
C GLY A 163 2.05 -15.40 -12.95
N MET A 164 1.89 -15.90 -11.72
CA MET A 164 2.85 -15.67 -10.63
C MET A 164 4.13 -16.48 -10.80
N LEU A 165 4.02 -17.74 -11.26
CA LEU A 165 5.19 -18.58 -11.58
C LEU A 165 6.02 -17.95 -12.71
N GLU A 166 5.37 -17.42 -13.76
CA GLU A 166 6.07 -16.67 -14.81
C GLU A 166 6.78 -15.43 -14.25
N ALA A 167 6.13 -14.70 -13.34
CA ALA A 167 6.73 -13.52 -12.71
C ALA A 167 7.97 -13.88 -11.86
N GLU A 168 7.91 -15.00 -11.14
CA GLU A 168 8.98 -15.50 -10.26
C GLU A 168 10.30 -15.69 -11.02
N THR A 169 10.25 -16.18 -12.26
CA THR A 169 11.44 -16.38 -13.10
C THR A 169 12.28 -15.11 -13.32
N ARG A 170 11.68 -13.93 -13.08
CA ARG A 170 12.30 -12.60 -13.27
C ARG A 170 12.61 -11.90 -11.95
N PHE A 171 12.44 -12.57 -10.83
CA PHE A 171 12.68 -11.97 -9.52
C PHE A 171 14.18 -11.77 -9.31
N TYR A 172 14.53 -10.55 -8.95
CA TYR A 172 15.85 -10.20 -8.43
C TYR A 172 15.76 -9.99 -6.93
N ARG A 173 16.91 -10.07 -6.25
CA ARG A 173 16.98 -9.78 -4.82
C ARG A 173 16.51 -8.35 -4.55
N ALA A 174 15.65 -8.18 -3.56
CA ALA A 174 15.20 -6.85 -3.15
C ALA A 174 16.39 -5.93 -2.84
N GLN A 175 16.29 -4.66 -3.23
CA GLN A 175 17.31 -3.69 -2.85
C GLN A 175 17.37 -3.57 -1.32
N GLY A 176 18.58 -3.66 -0.77
CA GLY A 176 18.78 -3.71 0.68
C GLY A 176 18.53 -5.08 1.32
N PHE A 177 18.45 -6.18 0.56
CA PHE A 177 18.28 -7.52 1.14
C PHE A 177 19.35 -7.90 2.17
N ARG A 178 20.57 -7.34 2.04
CA ARG A 178 21.66 -7.53 3.02
C ARG A 178 21.38 -6.86 4.36
N ASP A 179 20.47 -5.89 4.39
CA ASP A 179 20.11 -5.12 5.58
C ASP A 179 18.87 -5.70 6.30
N ILE A 180 18.31 -6.81 5.81
CA ILE A 180 17.20 -7.51 6.48
C ILE A 180 17.48 -7.79 7.98
N PRO A 181 18.69 -8.15 8.41
CA PRO A 181 19.00 -8.29 9.84
C PRO A 181 18.72 -7.01 10.65
N ALA A 182 18.94 -5.82 10.09
CA ALA A 182 18.62 -4.55 10.75
C ALA A 182 17.10 -4.38 10.93
N LEU A 183 16.31 -4.75 9.91
CA LEU A 183 14.85 -4.78 10.05
C LEU A 183 14.40 -5.78 11.12
N GLN A 184 14.96 -6.99 11.15
CA GLN A 184 14.64 -7.98 12.19
C GLN A 184 14.98 -7.48 13.60
N ALA A 185 16.13 -6.83 13.78
CA ALA A 185 16.54 -6.24 15.04
C ALA A 185 15.56 -5.13 15.50
N ALA A 186 15.18 -4.24 14.59
CA ALA A 186 14.22 -3.17 14.86
C ALA A 186 12.84 -3.73 15.25
N LEU A 187 12.33 -4.73 14.52
CA LEU A 187 11.07 -5.38 14.84
C LEU A 187 11.09 -6.09 16.20
N ARG A 188 12.20 -6.77 16.54
CA ARG A 188 12.38 -7.40 17.86
C ARG A 188 12.44 -6.37 18.99
N SER A 189 13.02 -5.19 18.76
CA SER A 189 13.02 -4.11 19.76
C SER A 189 11.61 -3.63 20.03
N CYS A 190 10.85 -3.29 18.98
CA CYS A 190 9.46 -2.88 19.13
C CYS A 190 8.60 -3.95 19.82
N LEU A 191 8.85 -5.23 19.52
CA LEU A 191 8.16 -6.34 20.20
C LEU A 191 8.43 -6.32 21.71
N ARG A 192 9.69 -6.20 22.12
CA ARG A 192 10.07 -6.15 23.54
C ARG A 192 9.48 -4.93 24.25
N GLU A 193 9.48 -3.77 23.61
CA GLU A 193 8.89 -2.54 24.17
C GLU A 193 7.38 -2.71 24.42
N VAL A 194 6.66 -3.34 23.49
CA VAL A 194 5.22 -3.59 23.67
C VAL A 194 4.99 -4.58 24.80
N ILE A 195 5.70 -5.72 24.81
CA ILE A 195 5.54 -6.75 25.84
C ILE A 195 5.89 -6.20 27.24
N GLY A 196 7.03 -5.51 27.38
CA GLY A 196 7.43 -4.92 28.66
C GLY A 196 6.42 -3.91 29.19
N SER A 197 5.81 -3.11 28.30
CA SER A 197 4.75 -2.16 28.70
C SER A 197 3.43 -2.84 29.11
N GLU A 198 3.21 -4.10 28.73
CA GLU A 198 2.04 -4.88 29.14
C GLU A 198 2.29 -5.56 30.49
N GLU A 199 3.53 -5.99 30.75
CA GLU A 199 3.94 -6.53 32.07
C GLU A 199 3.96 -5.46 33.17
N GLU A 200 4.37 -4.22 32.87
CA GLU A 200 4.34 -3.10 33.83
C GLU A 200 2.92 -2.57 34.12
N ALA A 201 1.96 -2.84 33.23
CA ALA A 201 0.58 -2.37 33.35
C ALA A 201 -0.39 -3.40 33.97
N ALA A 202 0.08 -4.62 34.22
CA ALA A 202 -0.67 -5.74 34.80
C ALA A 202 -0.38 -5.89 36.30
#